data_AF-A0A2T1NNM2-F1
#
_entry.id   AF-A0A2T1NNM2-F1
#
_cell.length_a   1.000
_cell.length_b   1.000
_cell.length_c   1.000
_cell.angle_alpha   90.00
_cell.angle_beta   90.00
_cell.angle_gamma   90.00
#
_symmetry.space_group_name_H-M   'P 1'
#
loop_
_entity.id
_entity.type
_entity.pdbx_description
1 polymer ?
#
loop_
_entity_poly.entity_id
_entity_poly.type
_entity_poly.pdbx_seq_one_letter_code
_entity_poly.pdbx_strand_id
1 'polypeptide(L)'
;MKTNFFSELARLGISNCNMSFLLHKDNSMTVSLKVNHSAEDNALNVIPPLTFTYPINELDDGFFDAINQPIKNSVSLNDNIEAFEIATKEAQEKSKIAKAEKEKKDKIAKKAKDTFDKVKELIASEEFNFNDAKAVTKALNDLQSIKSTYPNSQEVILLINDIKSKQSQVDLFASDSNTLDAFNLDNQNS
;
A
#
# COMPACT_ATOMS: atom_id res chain seq x y z
N MET A 1 -21.69 55.27 -18.03
CA MET A 1 -21.19 54.06 -18.72
C MET A 1 -21.26 52.89 -17.75
N LYS A 2 -21.57 51.68 -18.23
CA LYS A 2 -21.56 50.46 -17.41
C LYS A 2 -20.15 49.87 -17.46
N THR A 3 -19.43 49.87 -16.34
CA THR A 3 -18.11 49.23 -16.21
C THR A 3 -18.33 47.76 -15.85
N ASN A 4 -17.82 46.83 -16.68
CA ASN A 4 -18.03 45.39 -16.52
C ASN A 4 -17.02 44.77 -15.52
N PHE A 5 -16.69 45.49 -14.45
CA PHE A 5 -15.58 45.15 -13.55
C PHE A 5 -15.66 43.71 -13.02
N PHE A 6 -16.79 43.34 -12.39
CA PHE A 6 -16.95 42.00 -11.80
C PHE A 6 -17.04 40.89 -12.85
N SER A 7 -17.62 41.18 -14.01
CA SER A 7 -17.70 40.22 -15.12
C SER A 7 -16.33 39.95 -15.73
N GLU A 8 -15.48 40.97 -15.83
CA GLU A 8 -14.09 40.83 -16.27
C GLU A 8 -13.25 40.05 -15.26
N LEU A 9 -13.45 40.26 -13.95
CA LEU A 9 -12.80 39.43 -12.92
C LEU A 9 -13.13 37.94 -13.09
N ALA A 10 -14.41 37.62 -13.31
CA ALA A 10 -14.84 36.25 -13.56
C ALA A 10 -14.25 35.67 -14.87
N ARG A 11 -14.17 36.49 -15.94
CA ARG A 11 -13.58 36.09 -17.23
C ARG A 11 -12.07 35.78 -17.12
N LEU A 12 -11.37 36.48 -16.23
CA LEU A 12 -9.94 36.25 -15.97
C LEU A 12 -9.67 34.97 -15.15
N GLY A 13 -10.71 34.24 -14.72
CA GLY A 13 -10.56 33.00 -13.95
C GLY A 13 -10.13 33.24 -12.50
N ILE A 14 -10.33 34.47 -12.01
CA ILE A 14 -10.02 34.83 -10.63
C ILE A 14 -11.03 34.15 -9.72
N SER A 15 -10.57 33.14 -8.98
CA SER A 15 -11.37 32.41 -8.00
C SER A 15 -10.60 32.28 -6.69
N ASN A 16 -11.33 32.17 -5.58
CA ASN A 16 -10.77 32.00 -4.24
C ASN A 16 -9.69 33.05 -3.87
N CYS A 17 -9.91 34.33 -4.17
CA CYS A 17 -8.99 35.41 -3.82
C CYS A 17 -9.67 36.48 -2.95
N ASN A 18 -8.88 37.16 -2.13
CA ASN A 18 -9.24 38.39 -1.45
C ASN A 18 -8.61 39.59 -2.15
N MET A 19 -9.43 40.58 -2.51
CA MET A 19 -8.98 41.86 -3.07
C MET A 19 -9.32 42.99 -2.10
N SER A 20 -8.34 43.82 -1.77
CA SER A 20 -8.49 44.98 -0.89
C SER A 20 -8.03 46.26 -1.58
N PHE A 21 -8.75 47.35 -1.31
CA PHE A 21 -8.50 48.67 -1.89
C PHE A 21 -8.24 49.68 -0.78
N LEU A 22 -7.23 50.53 -0.97
CA LEU A 22 -6.92 51.66 -0.10
C LEU A 22 -6.84 52.92 -0.94
N LEU A 23 -7.78 53.84 -0.74
CA LEU A 23 -7.81 55.14 -1.40
C LEU A 23 -7.01 56.16 -0.58
N HIS A 24 -6.08 56.84 -1.22
CA HIS A 24 -5.24 57.87 -0.62
C HIS A 24 -5.79 59.27 -0.88
N LYS A 25 -5.36 60.24 -0.07
CA LYS A 25 -5.82 61.64 -0.18
C LYS A 25 -5.25 62.36 -1.41
N ASP A 26 -4.24 61.82 -2.05
CA ASP A 26 -3.57 62.35 -3.25
C ASP A 26 -4.18 61.82 -4.55
N ASN A 27 -5.38 61.24 -4.49
CA ASN A 27 -6.08 60.65 -5.63
C ASN A 27 -5.35 59.44 -6.26
N SER A 28 -4.52 58.76 -5.46
CA SER A 28 -3.97 57.44 -5.76
C SER A 28 -4.73 56.34 -5.01
N MET A 29 -4.66 55.11 -5.52
CA MET A 29 -5.25 53.94 -4.89
C MET A 29 -4.26 52.79 -4.88
N THR A 30 -4.13 52.15 -3.73
CA THR A 30 -3.42 50.87 -3.59
C THR A 30 -4.42 49.74 -3.72
N VAL A 31 -4.13 48.78 -4.59
CA VAL A 31 -4.88 47.52 -4.69
C VAL A 31 -3.97 46.39 -4.28
N SER A 32 -4.48 45.52 -3.39
CA SER A 32 -3.79 44.29 -3.00
C SER A 32 -4.68 43.10 -3.31
N LEU A 33 -4.12 42.12 -4.02
CA LEU A 33 -4.77 40.87 -4.38
C LEU A 33 -4.01 39.71 -3.75
N LYS A 34 -4.70 38.95 -2.90
CA LYS A 34 -4.18 37.76 -2.24
C LYS A 34 -5.00 36.55 -2.66
N VAL A 35 -4.38 35.53 -3.24
CA VAL A 35 -5.05 34.25 -3.47
C VAL A 35 -5.14 33.50 -2.14
N ASN A 36 -6.31 32.95 -1.84
CA ASN A 36 -6.51 32.14 -0.65
C ASN A 36 -6.20 30.68 -1.00
N HIS A 37 -5.55 30.00 -0.07
CA HIS A 37 -5.27 28.57 -0.13
C HIS A 37 -6.05 27.84 0.95
N SER A 38 -6.30 26.54 0.76
CA SER A 38 -6.85 25.68 1.80
C SER A 38 -5.92 25.68 3.02
N ALA A 39 -6.51 25.96 4.18
CA ALA A 39 -5.83 26.37 5.42
C ALA A 39 -4.94 25.31 6.09
N GLU A 40 -4.69 24.15 5.47
CA GLU A 40 -3.91 23.07 6.07
C GLU A 40 -2.39 23.21 5.86
N ASP A 41 -1.94 24.10 4.98
CA ASP A 41 -0.52 24.21 4.64
C ASP A 41 0.11 25.58 4.97
N ASN A 42 0.98 25.58 5.98
CA ASN A 42 1.77 26.75 6.39
C ASN A 42 2.82 27.16 5.35
N ALA A 43 3.12 26.31 4.35
CA ALA A 43 4.05 26.62 3.27
C ALA A 43 3.44 27.54 2.19
N LEU A 44 2.12 27.72 2.15
CA LEU A 44 1.41 28.53 1.17
C LEU A 44 1.22 30.01 1.60
N ASN A 45 1.62 30.37 2.80
CA ASN A 45 1.80 31.78 3.21
C ASN A 45 2.98 32.47 2.49
N VAL A 46 3.70 31.74 1.62
CA VAL A 46 4.93 32.19 0.96
C VAL A 46 4.66 32.99 -0.32
N ILE A 47 3.47 32.92 -0.92
CA ILE A 47 3.15 33.74 -2.10
C ILE A 47 2.80 35.17 -1.64
N PRO A 48 3.64 36.18 -1.94
CA PRO A 48 3.36 37.55 -1.55
C PRO A 48 2.11 38.06 -2.27
N PRO A 49 1.25 38.85 -1.61
CA PRO A 49 0.09 39.44 -2.25
C PRO A 49 0.53 40.42 -3.34
N LEU A 50 -0.11 40.35 -4.50
CA LEU A 50 0.13 41.29 -5.59
C LEU A 50 -0.40 42.65 -5.15
N THR A 51 0.52 43.58 -4.86
CA THR A 51 0.17 44.91 -4.37
C THR A 51 0.76 45.97 -5.29
N PHE A 52 -0.05 46.93 -5.70
CA PHE A 52 0.37 48.05 -6.53
C PHE A 52 -0.39 49.31 -6.15
N THR A 53 0.26 50.46 -6.36
CA THR A 53 -0.32 51.79 -6.10
C THR A 53 -0.23 52.60 -7.38
N TYR A 54 -1.37 53.08 -7.87
CA TYR A 54 -1.44 53.92 -9.06
C TYR A 54 -2.45 55.05 -8.88
N PRO A 55 -2.34 56.14 -9.65
CA PRO A 55 -3.41 57.12 -9.81
C PRO A 55 -4.72 56.46 -10.24
N ILE A 56 -5.87 56.97 -9.76
CA ILE A 56 -7.19 56.35 -10.04
C ILE A 56 -7.49 56.32 -11.54
N ASN A 57 -7.12 57.37 -12.30
CA ASN A 57 -7.31 57.42 -13.75
C ASN A 57 -6.53 56.31 -14.48
N GLU A 58 -5.29 56.04 -14.06
CA GLU A 58 -4.48 54.97 -14.66
C GLU A 58 -5.03 53.59 -14.31
N LEU A 59 -5.65 53.43 -13.14
CA LEU A 59 -6.36 52.20 -12.78
C LEU A 59 -7.62 52.03 -13.61
N ASP A 60 -8.43 53.07 -13.79
CA ASP A 60 -9.65 52.98 -14.59
C ASP A 60 -9.36 52.55 -16.04
N ASP A 61 -8.24 53.00 -16.61
CA ASP A 61 -7.84 52.69 -17.99
C ASP A 61 -7.08 51.35 -18.11
N GLY A 62 -6.28 50.96 -17.12
CA GLY A 62 -5.28 49.89 -17.24
C GLY A 62 -5.34 48.77 -16.20
N PHE A 63 -6.30 48.80 -15.27
CA PHE A 63 -6.34 47.85 -14.14
C PHE A 63 -6.33 46.39 -14.58
N PHE A 64 -7.20 46.00 -15.54
CA PHE A 64 -7.31 44.62 -15.97
C PHE A 64 -6.06 44.13 -16.70
N ASP A 65 -5.42 44.98 -17.50
CA ASP A 65 -4.18 44.64 -18.18
C ASP A 65 -3.03 44.46 -17.20
N ALA A 66 -2.96 45.31 -16.17
CA ALA A 66 -1.96 45.24 -15.12
C ALA A 66 -2.06 43.96 -14.27
N ILE A 67 -3.28 43.45 -14.00
CA ILE A 67 -3.47 42.26 -13.17
C ILE A 67 -3.54 40.94 -13.95
N ASN A 68 -3.88 40.95 -15.24
CA ASN A 68 -4.11 39.75 -16.04
C ASN A 68 -2.88 38.82 -16.10
N GLN A 69 -1.69 39.38 -16.34
CA GLN A 69 -0.44 38.60 -16.40
C GLN A 69 -0.03 38.04 -15.02
N PRO A 70 0.07 38.86 -13.95
CA PRO A 70 0.36 38.36 -12.61
C PRO A 70 -0.62 37.30 -12.10
N ILE A 71 -1.91 37.47 -12.37
CA ILE A 71 -2.95 36.53 -11.93
C ILE A 71 -2.81 35.20 -12.65
N LYS A 72 -2.63 35.20 -13.98
CA LYS A 72 -2.41 33.95 -14.74
C LYS A 72 -1.21 33.17 -14.23
N ASN A 73 -0.12 33.86 -13.91
CA ASN A 73 1.08 33.23 -13.36
C ASN A 73 0.81 32.64 -11.97
N SER A 74 0.12 33.36 -11.10
CA SER A 74 -0.24 32.87 -9.76
C SER A 74 -1.22 31.71 -9.80
N VAL A 75 -2.24 31.74 -10.67
CA VAL A 75 -3.20 30.63 -10.83
C VAL A 75 -2.49 29.39 -11.37
N SER A 76 -1.63 29.54 -12.39
CA SER A 76 -0.85 28.41 -12.93
C SER A 76 0.10 27.81 -11.89
N LEU A 77 0.70 28.64 -11.03
CA LEU A 77 1.53 28.16 -9.93
C LEU A 77 0.72 27.33 -8.93
N ASN A 78 -0.53 27.72 -8.66
CA ASN A 78 -1.42 27.03 -7.73
C ASN A 78 -1.86 25.66 -8.25
N ASP A 79 -2.27 25.57 -9.51
CA ASP A 79 -2.67 24.30 -10.13
C ASP A 79 -1.52 23.27 -10.07
N ASN A 80 -0.28 23.75 -10.28
CA ASN A 80 0.91 22.91 -10.19
C ASN A 80 1.21 22.45 -8.76
N ILE A 81 0.94 23.27 -7.75
CA ILE A 81 1.15 22.91 -6.34
C ILE A 81 0.06 21.93 -5.88
N GLU A 82 -1.20 22.17 -6.21
CA GLU A 82 -2.30 21.26 -5.86
C GLU A 82 -2.08 19.87 -6.51
N ALA A 83 -1.69 19.82 -7.78
CA ALA A 83 -1.35 18.57 -8.46
C ALA A 83 -0.15 17.86 -7.81
N PHE A 84 0.88 18.61 -7.39
CA PHE A 84 2.04 18.08 -6.69
C PHE A 84 1.67 17.50 -5.31
N GLU A 85 0.76 18.14 -4.58
CA GLU A 85 0.28 17.67 -3.29
C GLU A 85 -0.55 16.38 -3.40
N ILE A 86 -1.48 16.32 -4.36
CA ILE A 86 -2.27 15.11 -4.63
C ILE A 86 -1.33 13.95 -4.97
N ALA A 87 -0.38 14.17 -5.88
CA ALA A 87 0.60 13.16 -6.25
C ALA A 87 1.47 12.72 -5.05
N THR A 88 1.83 13.65 -4.16
CA THR A 88 2.63 13.36 -2.97
C THR A 88 1.85 12.58 -1.92
N LYS A 89 0.60 12.96 -1.63
CA LYS A 89 -0.29 12.22 -0.71
C LYS A 89 -0.54 10.81 -1.21
N GLU A 90 -0.85 10.65 -2.50
CA GLU A 90 -1.01 9.32 -3.12
C GLU A 90 0.27 8.48 -3.03
N ALA A 91 1.44 9.06 -3.28
CA ALA A 91 2.71 8.36 -3.20
C ALA A 91 3.03 7.91 -1.76
N GLN A 92 2.72 8.74 -0.76
CA GLN A 92 2.90 8.40 0.66
C GLN A 92 1.95 7.28 1.11
N GLU A 93 0.68 7.31 0.68
CA GLU A 93 -0.29 6.26 0.98
C GLU A 93 0.12 4.93 0.33
N LYS A 94 0.46 4.95 -0.96
CA LYS A 94 0.99 3.78 -1.69
C LYS A 94 2.23 3.21 -1.00
N SER A 95 3.12 4.05 -0.49
CA SER A 95 4.33 3.65 0.24
C SER A 95 4.02 3.00 1.60
N LYS A 96 3.06 3.53 2.37
CA LYS A 96 2.62 2.95 3.66
C LYS A 96 1.99 1.57 3.46
N ILE A 97 1.13 1.43 2.45
CA ILE A 97 0.48 0.16 2.11
C ILE A 97 1.53 -0.87 1.67
N ALA A 98 2.44 -0.49 0.76
CA ALA A 98 3.50 -1.37 0.29
C ALA A 98 4.44 -1.86 1.41
N LYS A 99 4.79 -0.99 2.38
CA LYS A 99 5.57 -1.38 3.56
C LYS A 99 4.81 -2.36 4.45
N ALA A 100 3.55 -2.09 4.75
CA ALA A 100 2.72 -2.98 5.58
C ALA A 100 2.49 -4.35 4.93
N GLU A 101 2.28 -4.40 3.60
CA GLU A 101 2.17 -5.65 2.85
C GLU A 101 3.48 -6.43 2.82
N LYS A 102 4.62 -5.74 2.65
CA LYS A 102 5.93 -6.38 2.69
C LYS A 102 6.24 -6.97 4.06
N GLU A 103 5.99 -6.24 5.15
CA GLU A 103 6.16 -6.76 6.52
C GLU A 103 5.26 -7.96 6.82
N LYS A 104 4.01 -7.95 6.33
CA LYS A 104 3.11 -9.10 6.45
C LYS A 104 3.65 -10.29 5.67
N LYS A 105 4.08 -10.10 4.43
CA LYS A 105 4.68 -11.15 3.59
C LYS A 105 5.96 -11.72 4.20
N ASP A 106 6.83 -10.87 4.76
CA ASP A 106 8.08 -11.31 5.41
C ASP A 106 7.84 -12.12 6.68
N LYS A 107 6.88 -11.70 7.52
CA LYS A 107 6.47 -12.48 8.73
C LYS A 107 5.89 -13.83 8.36
N ILE A 108 5.07 -13.86 7.31
CA ILE A 108 4.43 -15.07 6.80
C ILE A 108 5.47 -16.03 6.20
N ALA A 109 6.41 -15.53 5.39
CA ALA A 109 7.49 -16.32 4.81
C ALA A 109 8.44 -16.88 5.88
N LYS A 110 8.77 -16.10 6.92
CA LYS A 110 9.59 -16.57 8.05
C LYS A 110 8.93 -17.71 8.81
N LYS A 111 7.64 -17.59 9.14
CA LYS A 111 6.88 -18.66 9.80
C LYS A 111 6.81 -19.93 8.94
N ALA A 112 6.61 -19.78 7.63
CA ALA A 112 6.58 -20.91 6.71
C ALA A 112 7.93 -21.65 6.69
N LYS A 113 9.05 -20.91 6.74
CA LYS A 113 10.39 -21.47 6.82
C LYS A 113 10.64 -22.21 8.12
N ASP A 114 10.33 -21.60 9.26
CA ASP A 114 10.52 -22.23 10.57
C ASP A 114 9.73 -23.54 10.70
N THR A 115 8.51 -23.60 10.16
CA THR A 115 7.70 -24.83 10.13
C THR A 115 8.31 -25.90 9.22
N PHE A 116 8.80 -25.51 8.03
CA PHE A 116 9.45 -26.45 7.11
C PHE A 116 10.69 -27.09 7.73
N ASP A 117 11.58 -26.25 8.29
CA ASP A 117 12.83 -26.70 8.89
C ASP A 117 12.56 -27.64 10.07
N LYS A 118 11.60 -27.31 10.95
CA LYS A 118 11.19 -28.17 12.06
C LYS A 118 10.67 -29.53 11.62
N VAL A 119 9.79 -29.57 10.61
CA VAL A 119 9.24 -30.84 10.14
C VAL A 119 10.33 -31.67 9.47
N LYS A 120 11.21 -31.04 8.69
CA LYS A 120 12.35 -31.70 8.05
C LYS A 120 13.32 -32.29 9.07
N GLU A 121 13.69 -31.54 10.11
CA GLU A 121 14.52 -32.02 11.21
C GLU A 121 13.86 -33.16 11.98
N LEU A 122 12.56 -33.01 12.29
CA LEU A 122 11.80 -34.03 12.99
C LEU A 122 11.81 -35.35 12.21
N ILE A 123 11.55 -35.33 10.90
CA ILE A 123 11.52 -36.53 10.05
C ILE A 123 12.92 -37.14 9.86
N ALA A 124 13.98 -36.32 9.89
CA ALA A 124 15.35 -36.78 9.81
C ALA A 124 15.86 -37.38 11.14
N SER A 125 15.17 -37.11 12.25
CA SER A 125 15.48 -37.70 13.55
C SER A 125 15.10 -39.18 13.59
N GLU A 126 15.95 -40.00 14.22
CA GLU A 126 15.66 -41.40 14.51
C GLU A 126 14.47 -41.57 15.48
N GLU A 127 14.05 -40.49 16.16
CA GLU A 127 12.90 -40.48 17.08
C GLU A 127 11.55 -40.43 16.36
N PHE A 128 11.51 -40.12 15.06
CA PHE A 128 10.25 -40.01 14.33
C PHE A 128 9.72 -41.37 13.89
N ASN A 129 8.63 -41.79 14.52
CA ASN A 129 7.98 -43.06 14.21
C ASN A 129 6.95 -42.91 13.09
N PHE A 130 7.26 -43.45 11.91
CA PHE A 130 6.34 -43.49 10.77
C PHE A 130 5.11 -44.40 10.99
N ASN A 131 5.12 -45.29 11.99
CA ASN A 131 3.93 -46.06 12.39
C ASN A 131 2.94 -45.23 13.23
N ASP A 132 3.37 -44.10 13.80
CA ASP A 132 2.48 -43.24 14.57
C ASP A 132 1.64 -42.36 13.63
N ALA A 133 0.43 -42.82 13.33
CA ALA A 133 -0.52 -42.12 12.49
C ALA A 133 -0.80 -40.67 12.95
N LYS A 134 -0.72 -40.38 14.26
CA LYS A 134 -0.92 -39.01 14.77
C LYS A 134 0.28 -38.13 14.45
N ALA A 135 1.51 -38.63 14.64
CA ALA A 135 2.73 -37.90 14.32
C ALA A 135 2.85 -37.61 12.82
N VAL A 136 2.56 -38.62 11.98
CA VAL A 136 2.58 -38.47 10.51
C VAL A 136 1.52 -37.51 10.02
N THR A 137 0.27 -37.63 10.51
CA THR A 137 -0.81 -36.71 10.13
C THR A 137 -0.49 -35.27 10.54
N LYS A 138 0.12 -35.07 11.71
CA LYS A 138 0.54 -33.75 12.17
C LYS A 138 1.62 -33.14 11.25
N ALA A 139 2.66 -33.90 10.91
CA ALA A 139 3.72 -33.44 10.00
C ALA A 139 3.17 -33.08 8.61
N LEU A 140 2.26 -33.89 8.07
CA LEU A 140 1.60 -33.62 6.78
C LEU A 140 0.73 -32.37 6.84
N ASN A 141 -0.03 -32.16 7.90
CA ASN A 141 -0.85 -30.96 8.08
C ASN A 141 0.02 -29.70 8.21
N ASP A 142 1.11 -29.78 8.98
CA ASP A 142 2.07 -28.68 9.16
C ASP A 142 2.69 -28.29 7.80
N LEU A 143 3.11 -29.25 6.98
CA LEU A 143 3.63 -29.00 5.62
C LEU A 143 2.56 -28.50 4.64
N GLN A 144 1.34 -29.06 4.71
CA GLN A 144 0.24 -28.63 3.85
C GLN A 144 -0.14 -27.16 4.15
N SER A 145 -0.07 -26.73 5.40
CA SER A 145 -0.38 -25.37 5.83
C SER A 145 0.58 -24.32 5.25
N ILE A 146 1.81 -24.71 4.92
CA ILE A 146 2.84 -23.80 4.40
C ILE A 146 3.04 -23.89 2.89
N LYS A 147 2.42 -24.88 2.21
CA LYS A 147 2.62 -25.16 0.78
C LYS A 147 2.44 -23.93 -0.13
N SER A 148 1.44 -23.09 0.13
CA SER A 148 1.13 -21.90 -0.69
C SER A 148 1.94 -20.66 -0.32
N THR A 149 2.73 -20.76 0.73
CA THR A 149 3.30 -19.61 1.45
C THR A 149 4.82 -19.69 1.53
N TYR A 150 5.37 -20.90 1.43
CA TYR A 150 6.79 -21.15 1.43
C TYR A 150 7.40 -20.80 0.07
N PRO A 151 8.54 -20.07 0.02
CA PRO A 151 9.17 -19.63 -1.23
C PRO A 151 9.50 -20.76 -2.21
N ASN A 152 9.81 -21.97 -1.72
CA ASN A 152 10.07 -23.14 -2.55
C ASN A 152 9.03 -24.24 -2.32
N SER A 153 7.80 -24.00 -2.79
CA SER A 153 6.68 -24.94 -2.62
C SER A 153 6.95 -26.35 -3.18
N GLN A 154 7.87 -26.48 -4.13
CA GLN A 154 8.27 -27.77 -4.68
C GLN A 154 8.99 -28.65 -3.65
N GLU A 155 9.87 -28.08 -2.81
CA GLU A 155 10.51 -28.82 -1.73
C GLU A 155 9.51 -29.33 -0.70
N VAL A 156 8.50 -28.53 -0.37
CA VAL A 156 7.40 -28.93 0.53
C VAL A 156 6.63 -30.11 -0.07
N ILE A 157 6.33 -30.06 -1.37
CA ILE A 157 5.63 -31.15 -2.08
C ILE A 157 6.47 -32.44 -2.08
N LEU A 158 7.77 -32.33 -2.34
CA LEU A 158 8.68 -33.48 -2.32
C LEU A 158 8.74 -34.12 -0.94
N LEU A 159 8.85 -33.33 0.12
CA LEU A 159 8.86 -33.84 1.49
C LEU A 159 7.53 -34.49 1.89
N ILE A 160 6.38 -33.90 1.50
CA ILE A 160 5.05 -34.50 1.69
C ILE A 160 4.97 -35.88 1.02
N ASN A 161 5.48 -36.00 -0.21
CA ASN A 161 5.46 -37.27 -0.94
C ASN A 161 6.41 -38.31 -0.32
N ASP A 162 7.57 -37.89 0.17
CA ASP A 162 8.51 -38.77 0.88
C ASP A 162 7.90 -39.34 2.16
N ILE A 163 7.25 -38.51 2.97
CA ILE A 163 6.54 -38.95 4.19
C ILE A 163 5.47 -39.99 3.86
N LYS A 164 4.65 -39.72 2.83
CA LYS A 164 3.59 -40.64 2.41
C LYS A 164 4.15 -41.97 1.91
N SER A 165 5.22 -41.94 1.12
CA SER A 165 5.89 -43.14 0.62
C SER A 165 6.44 -44.00 1.76
N LYS A 166 7.14 -43.38 2.72
CA LYS A 166 7.67 -44.07 3.91
C LYS A 166 6.57 -44.64 4.79
N GLN A 167 5.48 -43.91 5.00
CA GLN A 167 4.31 -44.41 5.74
C GLN A 167 3.69 -45.64 5.04
N SER A 168 3.47 -45.59 3.73
CA SER A 168 2.91 -46.72 2.98
C SER A 168 3.82 -47.95 2.94
N GLN A 169 5.15 -47.76 2.92
CA GLN A 169 6.09 -48.88 3.04
C GLN A 169 5.99 -49.54 4.42
N VAL A 170 5.91 -48.73 5.48
CA VAL A 170 5.76 -49.21 6.85
C VAL A 170 4.44 -49.98 7.03
N ASP A 171 3.33 -49.49 6.50
CA ASP A 171 2.03 -50.18 6.53
C ASP A 171 2.07 -51.53 5.78
N LEU A 172 2.84 -51.63 4.68
CA LEU A 172 3.00 -52.86 3.90
C LEU A 172 3.70 -53.96 4.72
N PHE A 173 4.79 -53.61 5.42
CA PHE A 173 5.55 -54.57 6.25
C PHE A 173 4.92 -54.84 7.62
N ALA A 174 4.03 -53.98 8.12
CA ALA A 174 3.25 -54.25 9.33
C ALA A 174 2.21 -55.37 9.09
N SER A 175 1.72 -55.52 7.86
CA SER A 175 0.68 -56.51 7.51
C SER A 175 1.19 -57.96 7.40
N ASP A 176 2.49 -58.18 7.22
CA ASP A 176 3.09 -59.52 7.10
C ASP A 176 3.40 -60.19 8.46
N SER A 177 3.23 -59.49 9.58
CA SER A 177 3.52 -60.02 10.91
C SER A 177 2.37 -60.82 11.56
N ASN A 178 1.23 -60.95 10.88
CA ASN A 178 0.02 -61.57 11.45
C ASN A 178 -0.49 -62.84 10.73
N THR A 179 0.33 -63.51 9.91
CA THR A 179 -0.08 -64.74 9.19
C THR A 179 0.76 -65.97 9.49
N LEU A 180 1.24 -66.15 10.74
CA LEU A 180 1.98 -67.36 11.14
C LEU A 180 1.29 -68.24 12.21
N ASP A 181 -0.02 -68.07 12.42
CA ASP A 181 -0.82 -68.90 13.36
C ASP A 181 -2.00 -69.66 12.70
N ALA A 182 -1.87 -70.07 11.43
CA ALA A 182 -2.97 -70.77 10.73
C ALA A 182 -2.59 -72.12 10.06
N PHE A 183 -1.58 -72.83 10.56
CA PHE A 183 -1.31 -74.23 10.18
C PHE A 183 -1.11 -75.13 11.40
N ASN A 184 -2.18 -75.35 12.18
CA ASN A 184 -2.31 -76.59 12.93
C ASN A 184 -3.80 -76.91 13.15
N LEU A 185 -4.46 -77.44 12.11
CA LEU A 185 -5.72 -78.14 12.25
C LEU A 185 -5.49 -79.63 11.98
N ASP A 186 -5.94 -80.41 12.96
CA ASP A 186 -6.45 -81.78 12.86
C ASP A 186 -5.49 -82.91 12.48
N ASN A 187 -4.94 -83.54 13.53
CA ASN A 187 -4.75 -84.99 13.53
C ASN A 187 -5.37 -85.62 14.78
N GLN A 188 -6.67 -85.87 14.70
CA GLN A 188 -7.44 -86.78 15.55
C GLN A 188 -8.34 -87.59 14.61
N ASN A 189 -7.89 -88.78 14.21
CA ASN A 189 -8.76 -89.94 13.93
C ASN A 189 -7.93 -91.15 13.49
N SER A 190 -7.55 -91.99 14.45
CA SER A 190 -7.74 -93.46 14.44
C SER A 190 -6.92 -94.10 15.55
#